data_AF-A0A0B5BDU6-F1
#
_entry.id   AF-A0A0B5BDU6-F1
#
_cell.length_a   1.000
_cell.length_b   1.000
_cell.length_c   1.000
_cell.angle_alpha   90.00
_cell.angle_beta   90.00
_cell.angle_gamma   90.00
#
_symmetry.space_group_name_H-M   'P 1'
#
loop_
_entity.id
_entity.type
_entity.pdbx_description
1 polymer ?
#
loop_
_entity_poly.entity_id
_entity_poly.type
_entity_poly.pdbx_seq_one_letter_code
_entity_poly.pdbx_strand_id
1 'polypeptide(L)'
;MVAGEGDLSPADRVTVLYFLASDHDREVREGARKALAEIPEHDLRQAVSSPDLHPRVLNALARLYHRFHHLAESLATHPNCDDATRDFLSGKGIVVFSPNSGNVSAHQEEGETGEEDFAETDEPVDEESEAFRSKYQLAQTMGVAEKIKIAQTGDKEWRMILIKDSNKLVSGTVIRNPRMTESEVLTIAKSAIQNDEILRVICANKEWVKNYQIRKALVENTKTPLPTSLRLLATLGEKDLAHIAKSKNISSVLSTQAKKLVMAKKKD
;
A
#
# COMPACT_ATOMS: atom_id res chain seq x y z
N MET A 1 -34.07 19.07 26.89
CA MET A 1 -33.66 17.94 27.73
C MET A 1 -33.80 16.68 26.90
N VAL A 2 -32.68 16.12 26.43
CA VAL A 2 -32.63 14.77 25.88
C VAL A 2 -31.73 14.00 26.82
N ALA A 3 -32.33 13.12 27.61
CA ALA A 3 -31.67 12.24 28.55
C ALA A 3 -31.03 11.07 27.78
N GLY A 4 -29.82 10.67 28.18
CA GLY A 4 -29.14 9.50 27.64
C GLY A 4 -27.63 9.43 27.90
N GLU A 5 -27.14 9.87 29.07
CA GLU A 5 -25.85 9.42 29.61
C GLU A 5 -26.01 7.95 30.02
N GLY A 6 -26.02 7.06 29.04
CA GLY A 6 -25.82 5.63 29.26
C GLY A 6 -24.35 5.35 29.09
N ASP A 7 -23.69 4.93 30.16
CA ASP A 7 -22.31 4.46 30.13
C ASP A 7 -22.19 3.43 28.98
N LEU A 8 -21.38 3.74 27.96
CA LEU A 8 -21.25 2.88 26.79
C LEU A 8 -20.78 1.50 27.28
N SER A 9 -21.41 0.43 26.78
CA SER A 9 -20.92 -0.92 27.08
C SER A 9 -19.45 -1.02 26.66
N PRO A 10 -18.60 -1.81 27.34
CA PRO A 10 -17.19 -1.92 26.96
C PRO A 10 -16.99 -2.33 25.49
N ALA A 11 -17.91 -3.15 24.95
CA ALA A 11 -17.91 -3.51 23.53
C ALA A 11 -18.22 -2.32 22.61
N ASP A 12 -19.23 -1.51 22.94
CA ASP A 12 -19.57 -0.31 22.17
C ASP A 12 -18.47 0.74 22.27
N ARG A 13 -17.87 0.91 23.46
CA ARG A 13 -16.77 1.84 23.69
C ARG A 13 -15.55 1.48 22.86
N VAL A 14 -15.14 0.21 22.86
CA VAL A 14 -14.03 -0.28 22.02
C VAL A 14 -14.35 -0.10 20.53
N THR A 15 -15.59 -0.36 20.13
CA THR A 15 -16.03 -0.20 18.74
C THR A 15 -15.98 1.26 18.30
N VAL A 16 -16.48 2.19 19.14
CA VAL A 16 -16.42 3.63 18.88
C VAL A 16 -14.98 4.11 18.81
N LEU A 17 -14.12 3.71 19.76
CA LEU A 17 -12.69 4.06 19.73
C LEU A 17 -11.99 3.52 18.48
N TYR A 18 -12.35 2.31 18.02
CA TYR A 18 -11.84 1.77 16.77
C TYR A 18 -12.25 2.62 15.56
N PHE A 19 -13.51 3.07 15.49
CA PHE A 19 -13.96 3.95 14.41
C PHE A 19 -13.27 5.32 14.46
N LEU A 20 -13.16 5.92 15.64
CA LEU A 20 -12.49 7.21 15.84
C LEU A 20 -10.98 7.12 15.56
N ALA A 21 -10.36 5.97 15.80
CA ALA A 21 -8.95 5.70 15.43
C ALA A 21 -8.71 5.67 13.90
N SER A 22 -9.77 5.77 13.10
CA SER A 22 -9.75 5.91 11.63
C SER A 22 -10.32 7.25 11.15
N ASP A 23 -10.58 8.20 12.06
CA ASP A 23 -11.18 9.49 11.72
C ASP A 23 -10.28 10.35 10.80
N HIS A 24 -10.93 11.25 10.05
CA HIS A 24 -10.27 12.20 9.16
C HIS A 24 -9.50 13.27 9.95
N ASP A 25 -10.00 13.66 11.12
CA ASP A 25 -9.34 14.57 12.03
C ASP A 25 -8.14 13.88 12.70
N ARG A 26 -6.98 14.55 12.65
CA ARG A 26 -5.73 14.02 13.19
C ARG A 26 -5.76 13.96 14.72
N GLU A 27 -6.30 14.97 15.39
CA GLU A 27 -6.35 15.03 16.85
C GLU A 27 -7.32 13.99 17.40
N VAL A 28 -8.47 13.82 16.75
CA VAL A 28 -9.46 12.78 17.10
C VAL A 28 -8.87 11.39 16.93
N ARG A 29 -8.18 11.15 15.82
CA ARG A 29 -7.53 9.86 15.55
C ARG A 29 -6.43 9.53 16.55
N GLU A 30 -5.55 10.47 16.85
CA GLU A 30 -4.45 10.28 17.80
C GLU A 30 -5.01 10.07 19.23
N GLY A 31 -6.01 10.85 19.63
CA GLY A 31 -6.70 10.69 20.92
C GLY A 31 -7.39 9.34 21.05
N ALA A 32 -8.10 8.89 20.01
CA ALA A 32 -8.80 7.60 20.00
C ALA A 32 -7.82 6.41 20.05
N ARG A 33 -6.69 6.49 19.36
CA ARG A 33 -5.64 5.45 19.42
C ARG A 33 -5.02 5.36 20.81
N LYS A 34 -4.72 6.51 21.43
CA LYS A 34 -4.21 6.56 22.79
C LYS A 34 -5.20 5.95 23.78
N ALA A 35 -6.47 6.36 23.70
CA ALA A 35 -7.53 5.81 24.53
C ALA A 35 -7.75 4.31 24.29
N LEU A 36 -7.60 3.83 23.05
CA LEU A 36 -7.69 2.42 22.70
C LEU A 36 -6.50 1.60 23.22
N ALA A 37 -5.33 2.20 23.48
CA ALA A 37 -4.17 1.53 24.06
C ALA A 37 -4.24 1.48 25.60
N GLU A 38 -4.84 2.51 26.22
CA GLU A 38 -4.98 2.67 27.67
C GLU A 38 -6.21 1.96 28.25
N ILE A 39 -6.95 1.15 27.48
CA ILE A 39 -8.12 0.44 27.99
C ILE A 39 -7.69 -0.60 29.04
N PRO A 40 -8.32 -0.61 30.23
CA PRO A 40 -8.07 -1.62 31.25
C PRO A 40 -8.37 -3.04 30.77
N GLU A 41 -7.56 -4.01 31.20
CA GLU A 41 -7.69 -5.42 30.80
C GLU A 41 -9.07 -6.01 31.15
N HIS A 42 -9.64 -5.61 32.30
CA HIS A 42 -10.99 -5.99 32.72
C HIS A 42 -12.05 -5.62 31.67
N ASP A 43 -11.96 -4.40 31.14
CA ASP A 43 -12.95 -3.89 30.19
C ASP A 43 -12.76 -4.50 28.80
N LEU A 44 -11.51 -4.81 28.43
CA LEU A 44 -11.20 -5.56 27.21
C LEU A 44 -11.78 -6.98 27.27
N ARG A 45 -11.64 -7.67 28.42
CA ARG A 45 -12.25 -9.00 28.62
C ARG A 45 -13.78 -8.93 28.50
N GLN A 46 -14.40 -7.91 29.09
CA GLN A 46 -15.85 -7.71 29.00
C GLN A 46 -16.29 -7.38 27.56
N ALA A 47 -15.50 -6.59 26.83
CA ALA A 47 -15.76 -6.27 25.42
C ALA A 47 -15.65 -7.52 24.53
N VAL A 48 -14.59 -8.32 24.69
CA VAL A 48 -14.37 -9.56 23.93
C VAL A 48 -15.36 -10.67 24.31
N SER A 49 -15.92 -10.63 25.51
CA SER A 49 -17.00 -11.56 25.89
C SER A 49 -18.32 -11.29 25.16
N SER A 50 -18.44 -10.15 24.47
CA SER A 50 -19.67 -9.77 23.77
C SER A 50 -19.72 -10.42 22.38
N PRO A 51 -20.71 -11.30 22.10
CA PRO A 51 -20.73 -12.13 20.89
C PRO A 51 -20.93 -11.32 19.60
N ASP A 52 -21.45 -10.10 19.70
CA ASP A 52 -21.75 -9.23 18.56
C ASP A 52 -20.56 -8.34 18.14
N LEU A 53 -19.39 -8.52 18.76
CA LEU A 53 -18.22 -7.72 18.44
C LEU A 53 -17.76 -8.00 16.99
N HIS A 54 -17.58 -6.92 16.22
CA HIS A 54 -17.33 -7.01 14.79
C HIS A 54 -15.93 -7.60 14.49
N PRO A 55 -15.77 -8.45 13.46
CA PRO A 55 -14.50 -9.12 13.13
C PRO A 55 -13.30 -8.18 12.97
N ARG A 56 -13.51 -7.00 12.39
CA ARG A 56 -12.46 -5.96 12.26
C ARG A 56 -12.01 -5.37 13.59
N VAL A 57 -12.91 -5.24 14.56
CA VAL A 57 -12.58 -4.75 15.91
C VAL A 57 -11.77 -5.83 16.63
N LEU A 58 -12.18 -7.10 16.51
CA LEU A 58 -11.41 -8.24 17.03
C LEU A 58 -10.01 -8.32 16.43
N ASN A 59 -9.85 -8.08 15.12
CA ASN A 59 -8.54 -8.02 14.47
C ASN A 59 -7.66 -6.90 15.03
N ALA A 60 -8.24 -5.73 15.29
CA ALA A 60 -7.53 -4.59 15.87
C ALA A 60 -7.11 -4.87 17.31
N LEU A 61 -8.01 -5.41 18.14
CA LEU A 61 -7.71 -5.83 19.50
C LEU A 61 -6.62 -6.91 19.54
N ALA A 62 -6.70 -7.91 18.65
CA ALA A 62 -5.68 -8.95 18.53
C ALA A 62 -4.30 -8.35 18.22
N ARG A 63 -4.21 -7.34 17.34
CA ARG A 63 -2.93 -6.69 17.01
C ARG A 63 -2.37 -5.87 18.16
N LEU A 64 -3.22 -5.14 18.88
CA LEU A 64 -2.81 -4.25 19.97
C LEU A 64 -2.46 -5.02 21.25
N TYR A 65 -3.20 -6.10 21.52
CA TYR A 65 -3.19 -6.78 22.81
C TYR A 65 -2.74 -8.25 22.73
N HIS A 66 -2.07 -8.69 21.65
CA HIS A 66 -1.57 -10.06 21.52
C HIS A 66 -0.63 -10.49 22.66
N ARG A 67 0.00 -9.53 23.38
CA ARG A 67 0.91 -9.81 24.50
C ARG A 67 0.15 -10.25 25.76
N PHE A 68 -1.15 -9.95 25.86
CA PHE A 68 -2.01 -10.43 26.93
C PHE A 68 -2.54 -11.82 26.55
N HIS A 69 -1.80 -12.86 26.96
CA HIS A 69 -2.08 -14.25 26.55
C HIS A 69 -3.53 -14.68 26.78
N HIS A 70 -4.10 -14.38 27.96
CA HIS A 70 -5.50 -14.71 28.27
C HIS A 70 -6.52 -13.99 27.38
N LEU A 71 -6.27 -12.73 27.02
CA LEU A 71 -7.14 -11.99 26.11
C LEU A 71 -6.99 -12.50 24.67
N ALA A 72 -5.77 -12.82 24.27
CA ALA A 72 -5.47 -13.37 22.95
C ALA A 72 -6.12 -14.74 22.72
N GLU A 73 -6.13 -15.60 23.72
CA GLU A 73 -6.87 -16.88 23.71
C GLU A 73 -8.39 -16.64 23.58
N SER A 74 -8.92 -15.69 24.33
CA SER A 74 -10.34 -15.30 24.27
C SER A 74 -10.72 -14.72 22.90
N LEU A 75 -9.82 -13.96 22.26
CA LEU A 75 -10.00 -13.42 20.91
C LEU A 75 -9.97 -14.51 19.83
N ALA A 76 -9.07 -15.49 19.93
CA ALA A 76 -8.97 -16.56 18.95
C ALA A 76 -10.11 -17.59 19.03
N THR A 77 -10.71 -17.75 20.22
CA THR A 77 -11.92 -18.57 20.44
C THR A 77 -13.23 -17.82 20.14
N HIS A 78 -13.17 -16.50 19.88
CA HIS A 78 -14.36 -15.70 19.65
C HIS A 78 -15.12 -16.14 18.38
N PRO A 79 -16.47 -16.22 18.40
CA PRO A 79 -17.29 -16.68 17.27
C PRO A 79 -17.09 -15.86 15.99
N ASN A 80 -16.94 -14.54 16.12
CA ASN A 80 -16.73 -13.62 15.00
C ASN A 80 -15.24 -13.38 14.66
N CYS A 81 -14.31 -14.19 15.19
CA CYS A 81 -12.90 -14.06 14.83
C CYS A 81 -12.69 -14.56 13.40
N ASP A 82 -12.08 -13.73 12.54
CA ASP A 82 -11.74 -14.11 11.18
C ASP A 82 -10.47 -14.97 11.13
N ASP A 83 -10.34 -15.81 10.10
CA ASP A 83 -9.18 -16.71 9.92
C ASP A 83 -7.85 -15.95 9.89
N ALA A 84 -7.80 -14.77 9.27
CA ALA A 84 -6.61 -13.93 9.24
C ALA A 84 -6.19 -13.44 10.65
N THR A 85 -7.13 -13.27 11.56
CA THR A 85 -6.85 -12.91 12.96
C THR A 85 -6.33 -14.12 13.72
N ARG A 86 -6.90 -15.30 13.50
CA ARG A 86 -6.43 -16.56 14.10
C ARG A 86 -5.02 -16.93 13.62
N ASP A 87 -4.74 -16.77 12.34
CA ASP A 87 -3.42 -16.97 11.75
C ASP A 87 -2.38 -16.03 12.38
N PHE A 88 -2.75 -14.76 12.59
CA PHE A 88 -1.89 -13.79 13.26
C PHE A 88 -1.57 -14.19 14.70
N LEU A 89 -2.58 -14.60 15.48
CA LEU A 89 -2.41 -15.04 16.87
C LEU A 89 -1.59 -16.34 16.94
N SER A 90 -1.84 -17.28 16.02
CA SER A 90 -1.07 -18.52 15.89
C SER A 90 0.39 -18.26 15.56
N GLY A 91 0.67 -17.31 14.64
CA GLY A 91 2.02 -16.86 14.31
C GLY A 91 2.75 -16.15 15.46
N LYS A 92 2.02 -15.72 16.50
CA LYS A 92 2.58 -15.15 17.75
C LYS A 92 2.73 -16.19 18.87
N GLY A 93 2.48 -17.47 18.59
CA GLY A 93 2.61 -18.56 19.56
C GLY A 93 1.39 -18.76 20.46
N ILE A 94 0.26 -18.10 20.16
CA ILE A 94 -1.00 -18.32 20.87
C ILE A 94 -1.70 -19.52 20.23
N VAL A 95 -1.53 -20.68 20.85
CA VAL A 95 -2.08 -21.95 20.36
C VAL A 95 -3.44 -22.15 21.02
N VAL A 96 -4.52 -21.86 20.29
CA VAL A 96 -5.86 -22.18 20.80
C VAL A 96 -6.12 -23.66 20.60
N PHE A 97 -6.22 -24.38 21.71
CA PHE A 97 -6.70 -25.75 21.74
C PHE A 97 -8.18 -25.76 21.35
N SER A 98 -8.46 -25.99 20.06
CA SER A 98 -9.83 -26.30 19.62
C SER A 98 -10.17 -27.70 20.14
N PRO A 99 -11.32 -27.92 20.81
CA PRO A 99 -11.64 -29.20 21.48
C PRO A 99 -11.95 -30.36 20.51
N ASN A 100 -11.62 -30.22 19.22
CA ASN A 100 -11.97 -31.21 18.20
C ASN A 100 -10.81 -31.49 17.23
N SER A 101 -9.70 -32.00 17.75
CA SER A 101 -8.82 -32.93 17.03
C SER A 101 -7.99 -33.70 18.04
N GLY A 102 -8.18 -35.02 18.05
CA GLY A 102 -7.61 -35.91 19.05
C GLY A 102 -6.10 -36.10 18.94
N ASN A 103 -5.57 -36.45 20.10
CA ASN A 103 -4.31 -37.15 20.39
C ASN A 103 -3.03 -36.34 20.68
N VAL A 104 -2.82 -36.20 22.00
CA VAL A 104 -1.61 -36.40 22.82
C VAL A 104 -0.30 -35.70 22.43
N SER A 105 0.11 -34.75 23.27
CA SER A 105 1.10 -35.08 24.30
C SER A 105 1.09 -34.05 25.43
N ALA A 106 1.07 -34.57 26.64
CA ALA A 106 1.07 -33.84 27.90
C ALA A 106 2.45 -33.24 28.17
N HIS A 107 2.48 -31.98 28.62
CA HIS A 107 3.40 -31.54 29.65
C HIS A 107 2.68 -30.50 30.51
N GLN A 108 2.33 -30.93 31.72
CA GLN A 108 1.95 -30.08 32.84
C GLN A 108 3.18 -29.30 33.29
N GLU A 109 3.04 -28.00 33.52
CA GLU A 109 3.71 -27.33 34.63
C GLU A 109 2.72 -26.35 35.27
N GLU A 110 2.61 -26.48 36.59
CA GLU A 110 1.84 -25.69 37.54
C GLU A 110 2.61 -24.40 37.89
N GLY A 111 1.93 -23.37 38.41
CA GLY A 111 2.56 -22.21 39.05
C GLY A 111 1.82 -20.92 38.72
N GLU A 112 0.87 -20.50 39.56
CA GLU A 112 1.07 -19.60 40.70
C GLU A 112 0.66 -18.16 40.36
N THR A 113 -0.43 -17.76 41.01
CA THR A 113 -0.86 -16.37 41.18
C THR A 113 0.22 -15.59 41.92
N GLY A 114 0.74 -14.53 41.30
CA GLY A 114 1.65 -13.59 41.93
C GLY A 114 1.44 -12.20 41.35
N GLU A 115 0.91 -11.30 42.17
CA GLU A 115 0.99 -9.86 41.97
C GLU A 115 2.47 -9.47 41.90
N GLU A 116 2.93 -8.95 40.76
CA GLU A 116 4.22 -8.26 40.68
C GLU A 116 4.00 -6.87 40.09
N ASP A 117 3.93 -5.92 41.02
CA ASP A 117 4.29 -4.53 40.85
C ASP A 117 5.72 -4.45 40.30
N PHE A 118 5.88 -4.08 39.03
CA PHE A 118 7.18 -3.68 38.49
C PHE A 118 7.01 -2.52 37.51
N ALA A 119 7.31 -1.33 38.05
CA ALA A 119 8.36 -0.46 37.55
C ALA A 119 8.34 -0.20 36.03
N GLU A 120 7.94 1.03 35.71
CA GLU A 120 8.53 1.91 34.70
C GLU A 120 9.77 1.31 34.02
N THR A 121 9.52 0.47 33.02
CA THR A 121 10.50 0.07 32.04
C THR A 121 10.28 0.99 30.86
N ASP A 122 11.07 2.06 30.87
CA ASP A 122 11.40 2.91 29.74
C ASP A 122 12.10 2.06 28.66
N GLU A 123 11.37 1.10 28.09
CA GLU A 123 11.74 0.49 26.82
C GLU A 123 10.91 1.16 25.73
N PRO A 124 11.55 1.79 24.74
CA PRO A 124 10.84 2.41 23.64
C PRO A 124 10.02 1.33 22.94
N VAL A 125 8.70 1.48 22.97
CA VAL A 125 7.80 0.66 22.18
C VAL A 125 8.24 0.81 20.74
N ASP A 126 8.73 -0.28 20.19
CA ASP A 126 9.36 -0.40 18.89
C ASP A 126 8.40 0.03 17.76
N GLU A 127 8.34 1.34 17.52
CA GLU A 127 7.82 1.99 16.32
C GLU A 127 8.53 1.49 15.04
N GLU A 128 9.62 0.73 15.16
CA GLU A 128 10.42 0.21 14.06
C GLU A 128 9.82 -1.09 13.46
N SER A 129 8.95 -1.81 14.20
CA SER A 129 8.35 -3.06 13.71
C SER A 129 7.20 -2.88 12.71
N GLU A 130 6.51 -1.74 12.71
CA GLU A 130 5.61 -1.31 11.61
C GLU A 130 6.32 -0.42 10.57
N ALA A 131 7.50 0.13 10.89
CA ALA A 131 8.29 0.98 9.99
C ALA A 131 9.00 0.22 8.85
N PHE A 132 9.07 -1.11 8.90
CA PHE A 132 9.79 -1.92 7.90
C PHE A 132 8.93 -2.70 6.90
N ARG A 133 7.61 -2.43 6.79
CA ARG A 133 6.96 -2.76 5.52
C ARG A 133 7.54 -1.86 4.46
N SER A 134 8.36 -2.43 3.58
CA SER A 134 8.79 -1.73 2.36
C SER A 134 7.57 -1.05 1.74
N LYS A 135 7.66 0.21 1.32
CA LYS A 135 6.53 0.95 0.71
C LYS A 135 5.82 0.15 -0.38
N TYR A 136 6.56 -0.77 -1.02
CA TYR A 136 6.03 -1.76 -1.95
C TYR A 136 5.00 -2.71 -1.33
N GLN A 137 5.28 -3.29 -0.16
CA GLN A 137 4.36 -4.16 0.57
C GLN A 137 3.11 -3.41 1.01
N LEU A 138 3.28 -2.18 1.51
CA LEU A 138 2.16 -1.33 1.90
C LEU A 138 1.27 -0.98 0.69
N ALA A 139 1.88 -0.70 -0.47
CA ALA A 139 1.15 -0.52 -1.72
C ALA A 139 0.34 -1.77 -2.14
N GLN A 140 0.74 -2.98 -1.76
CA GLN A 140 -0.04 -4.18 -2.08
C GLN A 140 -1.27 -4.34 -1.17
N THR A 141 -1.19 -3.89 0.09
CA THR A 141 -2.29 -4.04 1.06
C THR A 141 -3.34 -2.92 0.96
N MET A 142 -3.01 -1.79 0.34
CA MET A 142 -3.90 -0.62 0.22
C MET A 142 -5.02 -0.81 -0.80
N GLY A 143 -6.19 -0.23 -0.51
CA GLY A 143 -7.31 -0.15 -1.45
C GLY A 143 -7.05 0.84 -2.60
N VAL A 144 -7.79 0.70 -3.71
CA VAL A 144 -7.62 1.54 -4.92
C VAL A 144 -7.80 3.03 -4.62
N ALA A 145 -8.77 3.41 -3.79
CA ALA A 145 -9.03 4.81 -3.44
C ALA A 145 -7.86 5.44 -2.66
N GLU A 146 -7.27 4.68 -1.74
CA GLU A 146 -6.12 5.11 -0.95
C GLU A 146 -4.88 5.27 -1.84
N LYS A 147 -4.64 4.33 -2.75
CA LYS A 147 -3.60 4.44 -3.77
C LYS A 147 -3.75 5.68 -4.64
N ILE A 148 -4.97 6.05 -5.03
CA ILE A 148 -5.23 7.27 -5.81
C ILE A 148 -4.87 8.51 -4.99
N LYS A 149 -5.23 8.54 -3.70
CA LYS A 149 -4.89 9.65 -2.80
C LYS A 149 -3.37 9.79 -2.65
N ILE A 150 -2.68 8.68 -2.39
CA ILE A 150 -1.23 8.65 -2.26
C ILE A 150 -0.54 8.95 -3.60
N ALA A 151 -1.13 8.54 -4.73
CA ALA A 151 -0.61 8.91 -6.05
C ALA A 151 -0.60 10.43 -6.26
N GLN A 152 -1.51 11.18 -5.64
CA GLN A 152 -1.58 12.64 -5.71
C GLN A 152 -0.67 13.33 -4.69
N THR A 153 -0.61 12.85 -3.45
CA THR A 153 0.11 13.53 -2.36
C THR A 153 1.49 12.94 -2.05
N GLY A 154 1.76 11.73 -2.52
CA GLY A 154 2.92 10.93 -2.16
C GLY A 154 4.25 11.43 -2.69
N ASP A 155 5.30 10.93 -2.05
CA ASP A 155 6.70 11.17 -2.39
C ASP A 155 7.12 10.44 -3.68
N LYS A 156 8.38 10.64 -4.09
CA LYS A 156 8.96 10.04 -5.30
C LYS A 156 8.87 8.50 -5.29
N GLU A 157 9.04 7.88 -4.13
CA GLU A 157 9.03 6.42 -4.02
C GLU A 157 7.62 5.85 -4.22
N TRP A 158 6.61 6.48 -3.61
CA TRP A 158 5.22 6.12 -3.84
C TRP A 158 4.84 6.20 -5.32
N ARG A 159 5.27 7.25 -6.04
CA ARG A 159 5.00 7.38 -7.48
C ARG A 159 5.68 6.28 -8.30
N MET A 160 6.93 5.93 -7.99
CA MET A 160 7.66 4.88 -8.69
C MET A 160 7.06 3.48 -8.47
N ILE A 161 6.45 3.26 -7.31
CA ILE A 161 5.74 2.00 -7.00
C ILE A 161 4.38 1.99 -7.70
N LEU A 162 3.57 3.03 -7.50
CA LEU A 162 2.19 3.09 -7.98
C LEU A 162 2.07 3.25 -9.51
N ILE A 163 3.11 3.71 -10.22
CA ILE A 163 3.11 3.76 -11.69
C ILE A 163 3.06 2.35 -12.31
N LYS A 164 3.56 1.33 -11.58
CA LYS A 164 3.56 -0.08 -12.00
C LYS A 164 2.34 -0.85 -11.48
N ASP A 165 1.40 -0.16 -10.82
CA ASP A 165 0.20 -0.78 -10.29
C ASP A 165 -0.65 -1.42 -11.40
N SER A 166 -1.36 -2.50 -11.08
CA SER A 166 -2.22 -3.21 -12.01
C SER A 166 -3.44 -2.37 -12.42
N ASN A 167 -3.88 -1.46 -11.56
CA ASN A 167 -5.02 -0.62 -11.83
C ASN A 167 -4.63 0.62 -12.67
N LYS A 168 -5.19 0.69 -13.88
CA LYS A 168 -4.93 1.77 -14.84
C LYS A 168 -5.29 3.17 -14.32
N LEU A 169 -6.28 3.28 -13.43
CA LEU A 169 -6.69 4.55 -12.84
C LEU A 169 -5.64 5.07 -11.85
N VAL A 170 -5.04 4.18 -11.07
CA VAL A 170 -3.96 4.53 -10.12
C VAL A 170 -2.76 5.04 -10.90
N SER A 171 -2.23 4.26 -11.84
CA SER A 171 -1.06 4.66 -12.64
C SER A 171 -1.33 5.92 -13.47
N GLY A 172 -2.55 6.07 -13.99
CA GLY A 172 -2.99 7.25 -14.73
C GLY A 172 -3.13 8.51 -13.86
N THR A 173 -3.34 8.36 -12.56
CA THR A 173 -3.36 9.47 -11.60
C THR A 173 -1.95 9.88 -11.20
N VAL A 174 -1.04 8.91 -11.01
CA VAL A 174 0.37 9.17 -10.67
C VAL A 174 1.02 10.11 -11.70
N ILE A 175 0.83 9.85 -13.00
CA ILE A 175 1.45 10.67 -14.05
C ILE A 175 0.86 12.09 -14.14
N ARG A 176 -0.37 12.31 -13.67
CA ARG A 176 -1.01 13.63 -13.63
C ARG A 176 -0.63 14.44 -12.39
N ASN A 177 0.17 13.87 -11.48
CA ASN A 177 0.59 14.55 -10.28
C ASN A 177 1.46 15.78 -10.63
N PRO A 178 1.15 16.97 -10.10
CA PRO A 178 1.89 18.20 -10.38
C PRO A 178 3.36 18.17 -9.93
N ARG A 179 3.73 17.23 -9.04
CA ARG A 179 5.10 17.07 -8.53
C ARG A 179 5.94 16.08 -9.35
N MET A 180 5.43 15.59 -10.48
CA MET A 180 6.19 14.72 -11.38
C MET A 180 7.37 15.46 -12.01
N THR A 181 8.57 14.92 -11.86
CA THR A 181 9.79 15.49 -12.45
C THR A 181 10.12 14.86 -13.80
N GLU A 182 10.86 15.58 -14.65
CA GLU A 182 11.30 15.06 -15.95
C GLU A 182 12.16 13.79 -15.84
N SER A 183 12.96 13.66 -14.78
CA SER A 183 13.82 12.50 -14.56
C SER A 183 13.01 11.22 -14.28
N GLU A 184 11.91 11.35 -13.54
CA GLU A 184 10.96 10.26 -13.30
C GLU A 184 10.25 9.89 -14.61
N VAL A 185 9.77 10.89 -15.37
CA VAL A 185 9.13 10.67 -16.66
C VAL A 185 10.05 9.98 -17.66
N LEU A 186 11.34 10.32 -17.69
CA LEU A 186 12.33 9.63 -18.52
C LEU A 186 12.47 8.16 -18.14
N THR A 187 12.52 7.86 -16.84
CA THR A 187 12.58 6.48 -16.34
C THR A 187 11.33 5.70 -16.72
N ILE A 188 10.16 6.33 -16.58
CA ILE A 188 8.85 5.80 -16.95
C ILE A 188 8.79 5.52 -18.46
N ALA A 189 9.24 6.46 -19.31
CA ALA A 189 9.20 6.32 -20.77
C ALA A 189 10.13 5.21 -21.29
N LYS A 190 11.29 5.02 -20.64
CA LYS A 190 12.22 3.91 -20.93
C LYS A 190 11.68 2.56 -20.46
N SER A 191 10.92 2.54 -19.37
CA SER A 191 10.31 1.32 -18.87
C SER A 191 9.11 0.92 -19.72
N ALA A 192 8.97 -0.37 -19.99
CA ALA A 192 7.80 -0.92 -20.67
C ALA A 192 6.62 -1.02 -19.69
N ILE A 193 5.91 0.09 -19.48
CA ILE A 193 4.72 0.11 -18.62
C ILE A 193 3.51 -0.42 -19.40
N GLN A 194 2.62 -1.13 -18.70
CA GLN A 194 1.45 -1.79 -19.30
C GLN A 194 0.31 -0.82 -19.68
N ASN A 195 0.39 0.46 -19.30
CA ASN A 195 -0.70 1.42 -19.44
C ASN A 195 -0.42 2.46 -20.52
N ASP A 196 -1.12 2.31 -21.65
CA ASP A 196 -1.02 3.19 -22.82
C ASP A 196 -1.54 4.62 -22.55
N GLU A 197 -2.38 4.84 -21.53
CA GLU A 197 -2.84 6.18 -21.14
C GLU A 197 -1.68 7.04 -20.60
N ILE A 198 -0.71 6.42 -19.90
CA ILE A 198 0.45 7.14 -19.35
C ILE A 198 1.27 7.74 -20.49
N LEU A 199 1.56 6.94 -21.51
CA LEU A 199 2.33 7.40 -22.68
C LEU A 199 1.57 8.47 -23.45
N ARG A 200 0.24 8.39 -23.54
CA ARG A 200 -0.59 9.44 -24.14
C ARG A 200 -0.52 10.76 -23.36
N VAL A 201 -0.60 10.72 -22.03
CA VAL A 201 -0.44 11.90 -21.18
C VAL A 201 0.96 12.50 -21.35
N ILE A 202 1.99 11.65 -21.41
CA ILE A 202 3.36 12.12 -21.62
C ILE A 202 3.52 12.81 -22.98
N CYS A 203 2.95 12.22 -24.03
CA CYS A 203 2.95 12.77 -25.37
C CYS A 203 2.19 14.10 -25.52
N ALA A 204 1.18 14.33 -24.67
CA ALA A 204 0.39 15.55 -24.69
C ALA A 204 1.11 16.72 -24.01
N ASN A 205 2.03 16.45 -23.07
CA ASN A 205 2.75 17.49 -22.35
C ASN A 205 3.94 18.03 -23.17
N LYS A 206 3.85 19.30 -23.56
CA LYS A 206 4.88 19.98 -24.37
C LYS A 206 6.21 20.15 -23.64
N GLU A 207 6.20 20.29 -22.32
CA GLU A 207 7.42 20.49 -21.52
C GLU A 207 8.28 19.22 -21.56
N TRP A 208 7.67 18.06 -21.31
CA TRP A 208 8.38 16.78 -21.36
C TRP A 208 8.85 16.44 -22.78
N VAL A 209 8.04 16.74 -23.81
CA VAL A 209 8.42 16.52 -25.21
C VAL A 209 9.56 17.44 -25.66
N LYS A 210 9.79 18.60 -25.02
CA LYS A 210 10.94 19.46 -25.31
C LYS A 210 12.27 18.77 -24.98
N ASN A 211 12.29 17.90 -23.99
CA ASN A 211 13.46 17.13 -23.61
C ASN A 211 13.79 16.05 -24.66
N TYR A 212 14.99 16.13 -25.24
CA TYR A 212 15.44 15.22 -26.29
C TYR A 212 15.44 13.74 -25.85
N GLN A 213 15.84 13.48 -24.59
CA GLN A 213 15.94 12.12 -24.06
C GLN A 213 14.56 11.47 -23.92
N ILE A 214 13.56 12.25 -23.51
CA ILE A 214 12.17 11.77 -23.41
C ILE A 214 11.62 11.48 -24.80
N ARG A 215 11.86 12.35 -25.80
CA ARG A 215 11.44 12.07 -27.19
C ARG A 215 12.04 10.76 -27.72
N LYS A 216 13.34 10.56 -27.52
CA LYS A 216 14.02 9.33 -27.92
C LYS A 216 13.39 8.11 -27.26
N ALA A 217 13.22 8.14 -25.93
CA ALA A 217 12.63 7.04 -25.18
C ALA A 217 11.19 6.71 -25.63
N LEU A 218 10.38 7.73 -25.93
CA LEU A 218 9.02 7.54 -26.44
C LEU A 218 9.00 6.86 -27.81
N VAL A 219 9.92 7.19 -28.71
CA VAL A 219 9.99 6.58 -30.05
C VAL A 219 10.48 5.14 -29.99
N GLU A 220 11.36 4.81 -29.04
CA GLU A 220 11.86 3.44 -28.83
C GLU A 220 10.81 2.53 -28.17
N ASN A 221 9.80 3.09 -27.49
CA ASN A 221 8.77 2.33 -26.81
C ASN A 221 7.65 1.86 -27.77
N THR A 222 7.35 0.56 -27.75
CA THR A 222 6.35 -0.07 -28.63
C THR A 222 4.90 0.31 -28.29
N LYS A 223 4.66 0.80 -27.07
CA LYS A 223 3.33 1.20 -26.58
C LYS A 223 3.00 2.65 -26.89
N THR A 224 3.96 3.43 -27.39
CA THR A 224 3.69 4.81 -27.80
C THR A 224 2.81 4.82 -29.05
N PRO A 225 1.73 5.63 -29.09
CA PRO A 225 0.86 5.71 -30.26
C PRO A 225 1.65 6.04 -31.53
N LEU A 226 1.51 5.20 -32.56
CA LEU A 226 2.23 5.31 -33.83
C LEU A 226 2.21 6.72 -34.45
N PRO A 227 1.08 7.46 -34.49
CA PRO A 227 1.05 8.81 -35.06
C PRO A 227 1.98 9.77 -34.32
N THR A 228 2.05 9.67 -32.99
CA THR A 228 2.93 10.52 -32.19
C THR A 228 4.39 10.12 -32.38
N SER A 229 4.69 8.82 -32.41
CA SER A 229 6.05 8.33 -32.64
C SER A 229 6.61 8.80 -33.99
N LEU A 230 5.80 8.77 -35.06
CA LEU A 230 6.21 9.29 -36.37
C LEU A 230 6.51 10.79 -36.37
N ARG A 231 5.69 11.58 -35.66
CA ARG A 231 5.91 13.02 -35.50
C ARG A 231 7.20 13.31 -34.73
N LEU A 232 7.44 12.59 -33.63
CA LEU A 232 8.64 12.76 -32.81
C LEU A 232 9.90 12.28 -33.56
N LEU A 233 9.80 11.20 -34.35
CA LEU A 233 10.89 10.65 -35.14
C LEU A 233 11.50 11.70 -36.09
N ALA A 234 10.67 12.52 -36.75
CA ALA A 234 11.13 13.58 -37.64
C ALA A 234 11.99 14.65 -36.94
N THR A 235 11.91 14.77 -35.61
CA THR A 235 12.67 15.74 -34.80
C THR A 235 14.00 15.18 -34.25
N LEU A 236 14.30 13.90 -34.47
CA LEU A 236 15.51 13.26 -33.94
C LEU A 236 16.73 13.49 -34.83
N GLY A 237 17.92 13.40 -34.22
CA GLY A 237 19.20 13.50 -34.92
C GLY A 237 19.54 12.25 -35.73
N GLU A 238 20.45 12.39 -36.69
CA GLU A 238 20.83 11.31 -37.64
C GLU A 238 21.37 10.06 -36.95
N LYS A 239 22.18 10.22 -35.90
CA LYS A 239 22.74 9.09 -35.14
C LYS A 239 21.65 8.22 -34.51
N ASP A 240 20.63 8.85 -33.92
CA ASP A 240 19.53 8.14 -33.29
C ASP A 240 18.56 7.55 -34.33
N LEU A 241 18.32 8.24 -35.45
CA LEU A 241 17.57 7.68 -36.57
C LEU A 241 18.23 6.41 -37.14
N ALA A 242 19.56 6.42 -37.27
CA ALA A 242 20.31 5.24 -37.71
C ALA A 242 20.24 4.08 -36.69
N HIS A 243 20.18 4.40 -35.40
CA HIS A 243 19.96 3.40 -34.35
C HIS A 243 18.57 2.77 -34.47
N ILE A 244 17.51 3.61 -34.51
CA ILE A 244 16.11 3.19 -34.63
C ILE A 244 15.87 2.37 -35.92
N ALA A 245 16.53 2.73 -37.02
CA ALA A 245 16.48 2.00 -38.28
C ALA A 245 17.01 0.56 -38.17
N LYS A 246 17.95 0.28 -37.26
CA LYS A 246 18.56 -1.04 -37.05
C LYS A 246 17.89 -1.84 -35.93
N SER A 247 17.24 -1.17 -34.98
CA SER A 247 16.60 -1.81 -33.84
C SER A 247 15.43 -2.71 -34.26
N LYS A 248 15.44 -3.96 -33.77
CA LYS A 248 14.34 -4.94 -33.95
C LYS A 248 13.23 -4.80 -32.91
N ASN A 249 13.47 -4.03 -31.85
CA ASN A 249 12.56 -3.86 -30.70
C ASN A 249 11.48 -2.80 -30.94
N ILE A 250 11.42 -2.19 -32.13
CA ILE A 250 10.55 -1.07 -32.46
C ILE A 250 9.62 -1.49 -33.60
N SER A 251 8.44 -0.86 -33.71
CA SER A 251 7.50 -1.10 -34.81
C SER A 251 8.17 -1.04 -36.18
N SER A 252 7.89 -2.02 -37.05
CA SER A 252 8.45 -2.14 -38.40
C SER A 252 8.21 -0.90 -39.27
N VAL A 253 7.08 -0.21 -39.03
CA VAL A 253 6.73 1.05 -39.70
C VAL A 253 7.72 2.15 -39.30
N LEU A 254 8.06 2.26 -38.01
CA LEU A 254 9.01 3.26 -37.51
C LEU A 254 10.43 2.98 -38.02
N SER A 255 10.86 1.72 -38.04
CA SER A 255 12.16 1.34 -38.61
C SER A 255 12.27 1.71 -40.09
N THR A 256 11.22 1.43 -40.88
CA THR A 256 11.17 1.78 -42.30
C THR A 256 11.20 3.29 -42.53
N GLN A 257 10.43 4.05 -41.76
CA GLN A 257 10.43 5.52 -41.84
C GLN A 257 11.75 6.13 -41.40
N ALA A 258 12.38 5.59 -40.35
CA ALA A 258 13.71 6.01 -39.90
C ALA A 258 14.76 5.80 -41.00
N LYS A 259 14.75 4.64 -41.69
CA LYS A 259 15.65 4.38 -42.84
C LYS A 259 15.48 5.41 -43.95
N LYS A 260 14.23 5.75 -44.29
CA LYS A 260 13.92 6.75 -45.33
C LYS A 260 14.46 8.14 -44.94
N LEU A 261 14.29 8.55 -43.69
CA LEU A 261 14.79 9.83 -43.19
C LEU A 261 16.32 9.89 -43.15
N VAL A 262 17.01 8.81 -42.77
CA VAL A 262 18.48 8.73 -42.82
C VAL A 262 19.00 8.86 -44.24
N MET A 263 18.35 8.21 -45.22
CA MET A 263 18.72 8.31 -46.63
C MET A 263 18.50 9.71 -47.19
N ALA A 264 17.40 10.37 -46.82
CA ALA A 264 17.11 11.74 -47.23
C ALA A 264 18.18 12.71 -46.70
N LYS A 265 18.51 12.62 -45.41
CA LYS A 265 19.52 13.49 -44.77
C LYS A 265 20.96 13.26 -45.26
N LYS A 266 21.28 12.07 -45.76
CA LYS A 266 22.60 11.79 -46.34
C LYS A 266 22.77 12.36 -47.76
N LYS A 267 21.67 12.76 -48.41
CA LYS A 267 21.65 13.25 -49.78
C LYS A 267 21.78 14.78 -49.87
N ASP A 268 21.46 15.49 -48.78
CA ASP A 268 21.69 16.92 -48.59
C ASP A 268 23.07 17.18 -47.96
#